data_AF-A0A3N9UVE3-F1
#
_entry.id   AF-A0A3N9UVE3-F1
#
_cell.length_a   1.000
_cell.length_b   1.000
_cell.length_c   1.000
_cell.angle_alpha   90.00
_cell.angle_beta   90.00
_cell.angle_gamma   90.00
#
_symmetry.space_group_name_H-M   'P 1'
#
loop_
_entity.id
_entity.type
_entity.pdbx_description
1 polymer ?
#
loop_
_entity_poly.entity_id
_entity_poly.type
_entity_poly.pdbx_seq_one_letter_code
_entity_poly.pdbx_strand_id
1 'polypeptide(L)'
;MAINESDFSLASLMRELRVAVLDISERRLILPRTLGDLEKPECLAEMHDRIQKLKQGKDLLDSGQITHAEYNTRKDEVLSKRICTQFP
;
A
#
# COMPACT_ATOMS: atom_id res chain seq x y z
N MET A 1 -23.45 -15.29 12.88
CA MET A 1 -22.09 -14.84 13.20
C MET A 1 -21.68 -13.87 12.10
N ALA A 2 -21.77 -12.57 12.36
CA ALA A 2 -21.26 -11.57 11.43
C ALA A 2 -19.74 -11.58 11.56
N ILE A 3 -19.06 -12.12 10.55
CA ILE A 3 -17.62 -11.91 10.37
C ILE A 3 -17.54 -10.44 9.96
N ASN A 4 -17.39 -9.54 10.93
CA ASN A 4 -17.22 -8.13 10.62
C ASN A 4 -15.93 -8.00 9.82
N GLU A 5 -16.11 -7.46 8.62
CA GLU A 5 -15.08 -7.12 7.68
C GLU A 5 -13.97 -6.31 8.36
N SER A 6 -12.72 -6.68 8.07
CA SER A 6 -11.62 -5.72 8.00
C SER A 6 -11.18 -5.05 9.31
N ASP A 7 -10.85 -5.84 10.33
CA ASP A 7 -9.95 -5.39 11.41
C ASP A 7 -8.49 -5.32 10.88
N PHE A 8 -8.27 -4.56 9.81
CA PHE A 8 -6.92 -4.23 9.34
C PHE A 8 -6.34 -3.20 10.28
N SER A 9 -5.81 -3.67 11.41
CA SER A 9 -5.08 -2.81 12.33
C SER A 9 -3.96 -2.10 11.56
N LEU A 10 -3.74 -0.82 11.83
CA LEU A 10 -2.61 -0.06 11.27
C LEU A 10 -1.28 -0.81 11.47
N ALA A 11 -1.13 -1.55 12.57
CA ALA A 11 0.05 -2.36 12.83
C ALA A 11 0.25 -3.48 11.79
N SER A 12 -0.83 -4.13 11.34
CA SER A 12 -0.78 -5.15 10.28
C SER A 12 -0.35 -4.53 8.95
N LEU A 13 -0.93 -3.39 8.59
CA LEU A 13 -0.56 -2.64 7.37
C LEU A 13 0.91 -2.20 7.40
N MET A 14 1.37 -1.67 8.53
CA MET A 14 2.77 -1.25 8.70
C MET A 14 3.74 -2.43 8.62
N ARG A 15 3.33 -3.62 9.08
CA ARG A 15 4.14 -4.85 8.97
C ARG A 15 4.26 -5.29 7.51
N GLU A 16 3.16 -5.28 6.77
CA GLU A 16 3.14 -5.65 5.35
C GLU A 16 3.92 -4.64 4.49
N LEU A 17 3.82 -3.35 4.79
CA LEU A 17 4.57 -2.29 4.11
C LEU A 17 6.09 -2.47 4.21
N ARG A 18 6.60 -3.06 5.31
CA ARG A 18 8.03 -3.36 5.46
C ARG A 18 8.53 -4.42 4.49
N VAL A 19 7.65 -5.29 4.00
CA VAL A 19 8.00 -6.40 3.10
C VAL A 19 8.08 -5.92 1.65
N ALA A 20 7.36 -4.87 1.30
CA ALA A 20 7.47 -4.23 -0.01
C ALA A 20 8.86 -3.57 -0.16
N VAL A 21 9.50 -3.78 -1.32
CA VAL A 21 10.76 -3.12 -1.68
C VAL A 21 10.45 -1.65 -2.01
N LEU A 22 10.32 -0.85 -0.95
CA LEU A 22 10.05 0.58 -1.03
C LEU A 22 11.14 1.34 -0.29
N ASP A 23 11.66 2.37 -0.95
CA ASP A 23 12.51 3.35 -0.30
C ASP A 23 11.69 4.27 0.65
N ILE A 24 12.40 5.13 1.39
CA ILE A 24 11.77 6.04 2.37
C ILE A 24 10.81 7.03 1.68
N SER A 25 11.12 7.47 0.47
CA SER A 25 10.31 8.44 -0.29
C SER A 25 9.01 7.80 -0.78
N GLU A 26 9.08 6.55 -1.24
CA GLU A 26 7.95 5.77 -1.73
C GLU A 26 6.99 5.37 -0.62
N ARG A 27 7.52 5.01 0.57
CA ARG A 27 6.68 4.73 1.75
C ARG A 27 5.78 5.92 2.12
N ARG A 28 6.26 7.16 1.94
CA ARG A 28 5.46 8.37 2.23
C ARG A 28 4.28 8.59 1.27
N LEU A 29 4.21 7.85 0.17
CA LEU A 29 3.09 7.90 -0.78
C LEU A 29 1.94 6.96 -0.36
N ILE A 30 2.25 5.98 0.50
CA ILE A 30 1.30 5.01 1.07
C ILE A 30 0.95 5.37 2.52
N LEU A 31 1.84 6.02 3.26
CA LEU A 31 1.55 6.42 4.63
C LEU A 31 0.62 7.65 4.67
N PRO A 32 -0.32 7.70 5.63
CA PRO A 32 -1.21 8.84 5.80
C PRO A 32 -0.43 10.07 6.25
N ARG A 33 -0.94 11.26 5.90
CA ARG A 33 -0.28 12.53 6.26
C ARG A 33 -0.53 12.91 7.70
N THR A 34 -1.75 12.67 8.17
CA THR A 34 -2.20 13.06 9.50
C THR A 34 -2.77 11.85 10.22
N LEU A 35 -2.79 11.92 11.56
CA LEU A 35 -3.47 10.90 12.36
C LEU A 35 -4.97 10.84 12.05
N GLY A 36 -5.59 11.97 11.68
CA GLY A 36 -7.00 12.02 11.29
C GLY A 36 -7.32 11.27 9.99
N ASP A 37 -6.33 11.03 9.12
CA ASP A 37 -6.52 10.18 7.94
C ASP A 37 -6.64 8.70 8.32
N LEU A 38 -6.10 8.28 9.48
CA LEU A 38 -6.26 6.91 9.99
C LEU A 38 -7.66 6.66 10.57
N GLU A 39 -8.39 7.72 10.90
CA GLU A 39 -9.78 7.65 11.35
C GLU A 39 -10.75 7.49 10.18
N LYS A 40 -10.27 7.72 8.95
CA LYS A 40 -11.03 7.55 7.71
C LYS A 40 -10.91 6.11 7.20
N PRO A 41 -11.97 5.30 7.22
CA PRO A 41 -11.91 3.91 6.75
C PRO A 41 -11.51 3.81 5.27
N GLU A 42 -11.88 4.79 4.45
CA GLU A 42 -11.49 4.86 3.04
C GLU A 42 -9.97 4.99 2.85
N CYS A 43 -9.29 5.70 3.75
CA CYS A 43 -7.84 5.85 3.73
C CYS A 43 -7.13 4.55 4.09
N LEU A 44 -7.60 3.86 5.13
CA LEU A 44 -7.06 2.55 5.52
C LEU A 44 -7.28 1.50 4.42
N ALA A 45 -8.44 1.52 3.75
CA ALA A 45 -8.71 0.65 2.62
C ALA A 45 -7.79 0.94 1.43
N GLU A 46 -7.55 2.22 1.11
CA GLU A 46 -6.63 2.62 0.03
C GLU A 46 -5.17 2.23 0.35
N MET A 47 -4.74 2.39 1.61
CA MET A 47 -3.44 1.90 2.08
C MET A 47 -3.30 0.40 1.87
N HIS A 48 -4.29 -0.37 2.32
CA HIS A 48 -4.30 -1.82 2.21
C HIS A 48 -4.23 -2.28 0.75
N ASP A 49 -5.06 -1.72 -0.12
CA ASP A 49 -5.08 -2.07 -1.56
C ASP A 49 -3.70 -1.85 -2.22
N ARG A 50 -3.06 -0.71 -1.93
CA ARG A 50 -1.73 -0.41 -2.49
C ARG A 50 -0.66 -1.35 -1.96
N ILE A 51 -0.67 -1.64 -0.66
CA ILE A 51 0.28 -2.58 -0.04
C ILE A 51 0.11 -3.97 -0.66
N GLN A 52 -1.13 -4.42 -0.87
CA GLN A 52 -1.41 -5.72 -1.50
C GLN A 52 -0.93 -5.77 -2.94
N LYS A 53 -1.16 -4.73 -3.75
CA LYS A 53 -0.66 -4.66 -5.14
C LYS A 53 0.86 -4.71 -5.21
N LEU A 54 1.56 -4.03 -4.31
CA LEU A 54 3.02 -4.04 -4.25
C LEU A 54 3.56 -5.40 -3.81
N LYS A 55 2.91 -6.03 -2.83
CA LYS A 55 3.25 -7.39 -2.39
C LYS A 55 3.07 -8.40 -3.53
N GLN A 56 1.94 -8.37 -4.23
CA GLN A 56 1.70 -9.21 -5.40
C GLN A 56 2.77 -8.98 -6.49
N GLY A 57 3.08 -7.72 -6.79
CA GLY A 57 4.16 -7.39 -7.73
C GLY A 57 5.51 -7.98 -7.30
N LYS A 58 5.82 -7.92 -6.00
CA LYS A 58 7.04 -8.51 -5.44
C LYS A 58 7.04 -10.04 -5.53
N ASP A 59 5.92 -10.70 -5.24
CA ASP A 59 5.80 -12.15 -5.34
C ASP A 59 5.99 -12.62 -6.80
N LEU A 60 5.48 -11.87 -7.78
CA LEU A 60 5.71 -12.12 -9.20
C LEU A 60 7.18 -11.92 -9.60
N LEU A 61 7.83 -10.91 -9.02
CA LEU A 61 9.26 -10.65 -9.26
C LEU A 61 10.13 -11.77 -8.66
N ASP A 62 9.87 -12.14 -7.40
CA ASP A 62 10.63 -13.15 -6.66
C ASP A 62 10.44 -14.56 -7.28
N SER A 63 9.29 -14.83 -7.90
CA SER A 63 9.04 -16.06 -8.67
C SER A 63 9.58 -16.03 -10.11
N GLY A 64 10.16 -14.90 -10.54
CA GLY A 64 10.71 -14.73 -11.89
C GLY A 64 9.67 -14.59 -13.01
N GLN A 65 8.40 -14.34 -12.67
CA GLN A 65 7.32 -14.18 -13.65
C GLN A 65 7.31 -12.80 -14.31
N ILE A 66 7.87 -11.79 -13.65
CA ILE A 66 8.08 -10.45 -14.21
C ILE A 66 9.53 -10.02 -14.00
N THR A 67 9.99 -9.10 -14.84
CA THR A 67 11.29 -8.45 -14.68
C THR A 67 11.25 -7.31 -13.67
N HIS A 68 12.44 -6.89 -13.20
CA HIS A 68 12.56 -5.68 -12.37
C HIS A 68 12.00 -4.42 -13.03
N ALA A 69 12.11 -4.29 -14.36
CA ALA A 69 11.57 -3.15 -15.10
C ALA A 69 10.04 -3.13 -15.04
N GLU A 70 9.39 -4.27 -15.29
CA GLU A 70 7.94 -4.41 -15.19
C GLU A 70 7.43 -4.18 -13.77
N TYR A 71 8.16 -4.68 -12.76
CA TYR A 71 7.85 -4.39 -11.36
C TYR A 71 7.90 -2.89 -11.07
N ASN A 72 8.94 -2.19 -11.53
CA ASN A 72 9.08 -0.76 -11.32
C ASN A 72 7.96 0.04 -11.99
N THR A 73 7.56 -0.30 -13.22
CA THR A 73 6.42 0.35 -13.89
C THR A 73 5.12 0.17 -13.09
N ARG A 74 4.82 -1.05 -12.64
CA ARG A 74 3.62 -1.32 -11.82
C ARG A 74 3.68 -0.62 -10.46
N LYS A 75 4.85 -0.59 -9.84
CA LYS A 75 5.10 0.14 -8.59
C LYS A 75 4.80 1.62 -8.77
N ASP A 76 5.30 2.23 -9.84
CA ASP A 76 5.09 3.65 -10.15
C ASP A 76 3.60 3.94 -10.40
N GLU A 77 2.86 3.05 -11.05
CA GLU A 77 1.41 3.17 -11.22
C GLU A 77 0.65 3.16 -9.88
N VAL A 78 1.00 2.23 -8.99
CA VAL A 78 0.41 2.14 -7.63
C VAL A 78 0.76 3.38 -6.78
N LEU A 79 1.93 3.95 -6.99
CA LEU A 79 2.43 5.12 -6.26
C LEU A 79 2.15 6.46 -6.96
N SER A 80 1.54 6.43 -8.16
CA SER A 80 1.38 7.60 -9.04
C SER A 80 0.62 8.77 -8.41
N LYS A 81 -0.19 8.50 -7.39
CA LYS A 81 -0.92 9.50 -6.61
C LYS A 81 -0.71 9.21 -5.13
N ARG A 82 -0.79 10.22 -4.27
CA ARG A 82 -0.80 9.97 -2.82
C ARG A 82 -2.17 9.45 -2.39
N ILE A 83 -2.19 8.67 -1.31
CA ILE A 83 -3.44 8.33 -0.63
C ILE A 83 -4.08 9.57 0.00
N CYS A 84 -5.39 9.55 0.17
CA CYS A 84 -6.12 10.53 0.99
C CYS A 84 -5.93 12.00 0.56
N THR A 85 -5.62 12.27 -0.71
CA THR A 85 -5.58 13.64 -1.22
C THR A 85 -6.98 14.17 -1.47
N GLN A 86 -7.73 14.44 -0.41
CA GLN A 86 -8.74 15.49 -0.46
C GLN A 86 -7.98 16.81 -0.36
N PHE A 87 -7.65 17.39 -1.51
CA PHE A 87 -7.40 18.82 -1.56
C PHE A 87 -8.74 19.52 -1.32
N PRO A 88 -8.82 20.55 -0.46
CA PRO A 88 -9.92 21.50 -0.51
C PRO A 88 -9.92 22.24 -1.86
#